data_AF-A0AA90GI25-F1
#
_entry.id   AF-A0AA90GI25-F1
#
_cell.length_a   1.000
_cell.length_b   1.000
_cell.length_c   1.000
_cell.angle_alpha   90.00
_cell.angle_beta   90.00
_cell.angle_gamma   90.00
#
_symmetry.space_group_name_H-M   'P 1'
#
loop_
_entity.id
_entity.type
_entity.pdbx_description
1 polymer ?
#
loop_
_entity_poly.entity_id
_entity_poly.type
_entity_poly.pdbx_seq_one_letter_code
_entity_poly.pdbx_strand_id
1 'polypeptide(L)'
;MNDRIIAFFTETTLFGISILNLLVALTVATVVFLVARAAISFLMRRVRRWSEHEGPLSQIMAKVLSGTSNVLFLLASLLVGLSMLDLPERWLSRVSSLWFVVAALQIGLWANRAIGLGLSRYFARHRTDGLNQGSALATLSAWGARVLLWSVVVLAMLSNLGVNITAFVASLGVGGIAVALAVQNILGDLFASLSIAVDKPFEIGDFIVIGPLAGTVEHVGLKTTRIRSLGGEQIVMANASMISSTIQNYKRLQERRIVFEFGLSYDTPTEAVKKAPAIVEDAIKAQEQARFDRAHLRGFGKEALEFECVYIVRDPGYNLYMDIQQAINFRLLERFSQIGAKFAVPVRAIKVTALPEAAGLHGQAREGLSIRGA
;
A
#
# COMPACT_ATOMS: atom_id res chain seq x y z
N MET A 1 -53.32 -67.96 -10.41
CA MET A 1 -52.22 -67.63 -11.34
C MET A 1 -51.32 -66.51 -10.80
N ASN A 2 -51.85 -65.58 -10.01
CA ASN A 2 -51.06 -64.52 -9.34
C ASN A 2 -50.05 -65.05 -8.31
N ASP A 3 -50.39 -66.07 -7.52
CA ASP A 3 -49.51 -66.51 -6.41
C ASP A 3 -48.19 -67.13 -6.88
N ARG A 4 -48.17 -67.81 -8.03
CA ARG A 4 -46.94 -68.36 -8.63
C ARG A 4 -46.03 -67.26 -9.20
N ILE A 5 -46.60 -66.16 -9.68
CA ILE A 5 -45.84 -65.02 -10.19
C ILE A 5 -45.23 -64.26 -9.01
N ILE A 6 -46.02 -64.02 -7.96
CA ILE A 6 -45.55 -63.36 -6.73
C ILE A 6 -44.43 -64.19 -6.09
N ALA A 7 -44.62 -65.50 -5.94
CA ALA A 7 -43.61 -66.41 -5.38
C ALA A 7 -42.31 -66.43 -6.20
N PHE A 8 -42.39 -66.41 -7.53
CA PHE A 8 -41.21 -66.33 -8.40
C PHE A 8 -40.40 -65.05 -8.13
N PHE A 9 -41.06 -63.88 -8.01
CA PHE A 9 -40.39 -62.60 -7.75
C PHE A 9 -39.82 -62.45 -6.32
N THR A 10 -40.40 -63.14 -5.33
CA THR A 10 -39.87 -63.15 -3.95
C THR A 10 -38.78 -64.18 -3.71
N GLU A 11 -38.83 -65.37 -4.34
CA GLU A 11 -37.94 -66.50 -4.01
C GLU A 11 -36.70 -66.61 -4.91
N THR A 12 -36.73 -66.05 -6.13
CA THR A 12 -35.49 -65.99 -6.94
C THR A 12 -34.58 -64.89 -6.43
N THR A 13 -33.39 -65.29 -5.96
CA THR A 13 -32.34 -64.40 -5.49
C THR A 13 -31.27 -64.30 -6.57
N LEU A 14 -30.98 -63.08 -7.01
CA LEU A 14 -29.86 -62.78 -7.90
C LEU A 14 -28.84 -62.02 -7.03
N PHE A 15 -27.66 -62.61 -6.82
CA PHE A 15 -26.63 -62.08 -5.89
C PHE A 15 -27.09 -61.92 -4.43
N GLY A 16 -28.03 -62.75 -3.95
CA GLY A 16 -28.53 -62.71 -2.57
C GLY A 16 -29.57 -61.61 -2.29
N ILE A 17 -30.02 -60.90 -3.33
CA ILE A 17 -31.07 -59.88 -3.27
C ILE A 17 -32.30 -60.37 -4.06
N SER A 18 -33.49 -60.19 -3.50
CA SER A 18 -34.76 -60.54 -4.17
C SER A 18 -34.96 -59.69 -5.43
N ILE A 19 -35.43 -60.31 -6.52
CA ILE A 19 -35.74 -59.60 -7.78
C ILE A 19 -36.78 -58.48 -7.54
N LEU A 20 -37.72 -58.69 -6.62
CA LEU A 20 -38.69 -57.67 -6.22
C LEU A 20 -38.01 -56.43 -5.62
N ASN A 21 -37.02 -56.60 -4.75
CA ASN A 21 -36.27 -55.48 -4.15
C ASN A 21 -35.47 -54.70 -5.20
N LEU A 22 -34.94 -55.39 -6.21
CA LEU A 22 -34.21 -54.76 -7.33
C LEU A 22 -35.16 -53.93 -8.21
N LEU A 23 -36.37 -54.43 -8.49
CA LEU A 23 -37.42 -53.69 -9.19
C LEU A 23 -37.92 -52.49 -8.38
N VAL A 24 -38.09 -52.63 -7.06
CA VAL A 24 -38.45 -51.53 -6.16
C VAL A 24 -37.36 -50.46 -6.15
N ALA A 25 -36.09 -50.83 -6.06
CA ALA A 25 -35.00 -49.86 -6.12
C ALA A 25 -34.88 -49.14 -7.47
N LEU A 26 -35.07 -49.85 -8.58
CA LEU A 26 -35.05 -49.24 -9.91
C LEU A 26 -36.22 -48.27 -10.12
N THR A 27 -37.41 -48.63 -9.64
CA THR A 27 -38.59 -47.77 -9.69
C THR A 27 -38.42 -46.54 -8.80
N VAL A 28 -37.93 -46.70 -7.56
CA VAL A 28 -37.62 -45.58 -6.67
C VAL A 28 -36.54 -44.68 -7.28
N ALA A 29 -35.45 -45.23 -7.83
CA ALA A 29 -34.41 -44.44 -8.51
C ALA A 29 -35.00 -43.63 -9.67
N THR A 30 -35.84 -44.24 -10.50
CA THR A 30 -36.46 -43.59 -11.65
C THR A 30 -37.43 -42.49 -11.21
N VAL A 31 -38.26 -42.74 -10.20
CA VAL A 31 -39.19 -41.75 -9.64
C VAL A 31 -38.42 -40.58 -9.03
N VAL A 32 -37.40 -40.84 -8.22
CA VAL A 32 -36.54 -39.81 -7.63
C VAL A 32 -35.85 -38.97 -8.70
N PHE A 33 -35.33 -39.60 -9.77
CA PHE A 33 -34.74 -38.89 -10.90
C PHE A 33 -35.75 -37.95 -11.57
N LEU A 34 -36.94 -38.45 -11.88
CA LEU A 34 -38.00 -37.67 -12.52
C LEU A 34 -38.48 -36.53 -11.63
N VAL A 35 -38.69 -36.77 -10.33
CA VAL A 35 -39.08 -35.75 -9.36
C VAL A 35 -38.00 -34.69 -9.19
N ALA A 36 -36.73 -35.09 -9.03
CA ALA A 36 -35.61 -34.16 -8.92
C ALA A 36 -35.45 -33.31 -10.19
N ARG A 37 -35.57 -33.92 -11.37
CA ARG A 37 -35.52 -33.22 -12.66
C ARG A 37 -36.71 -32.26 -12.82
N ALA A 38 -37.91 -32.69 -12.45
CA ALA A 38 -39.10 -31.86 -12.46
C ALA A 38 -38.93 -30.67 -11.50
N ALA A 39 -38.46 -30.91 -10.27
CA ALA A 39 -38.19 -29.89 -9.26
C ALA A 39 -37.15 -28.87 -9.74
N ILE A 40 -36.03 -29.30 -10.31
CA ILE A 40 -35.02 -28.40 -10.88
C ILE A 40 -35.60 -27.61 -12.06
N SER A 41 -36.35 -28.25 -12.95
CA SER A 41 -36.98 -27.56 -14.08
C SER A 41 -38.01 -26.53 -13.62
N PHE A 42 -38.74 -26.81 -12.54
CA PHE A 42 -39.70 -25.92 -11.92
C PHE A 42 -39.01 -24.76 -11.21
N LEU A 43 -37.97 -25.03 -10.42
CA LEU A 43 -37.11 -24.05 -9.79
C LEU A 43 -36.46 -23.14 -10.82
N MET A 44 -35.89 -23.68 -11.90
CA MET A 44 -35.34 -22.87 -13.00
C MET A 44 -36.41 -22.02 -13.68
N ARG A 45 -37.62 -22.55 -13.93
CA ARG A 45 -38.74 -21.77 -14.49
C ARG A 45 -39.21 -20.67 -13.53
N ARG A 46 -39.16 -20.91 -12.22
CA ARG A 46 -39.52 -19.91 -11.19
C ARG A 46 -38.44 -18.83 -11.07
N VAL A 47 -37.19 -19.24 -10.95
CA VAL A 47 -36.03 -18.33 -10.84
C VAL A 47 -35.86 -17.51 -12.12
N ARG A 48 -36.14 -18.07 -13.31
CA ARG A 48 -36.11 -17.31 -14.58
C ARG A 48 -37.24 -16.28 -14.66
N ARG A 49 -38.45 -16.61 -14.21
CA ARG A 49 -39.56 -15.64 -14.11
C ARG A 49 -39.28 -14.51 -13.12
N TRP A 50 -38.64 -14.82 -11.99
CA TRP A 50 -38.20 -13.81 -11.03
C TRP A 50 -37.01 -12.99 -11.54
N SER A 51 -36.14 -13.60 -12.35
CA SER A 51 -35.00 -12.93 -12.96
C SER A 51 -35.35 -11.87 -14.00
N GLU A 52 -36.57 -11.91 -14.55
CA GLU A 52 -37.08 -10.87 -15.44
C GLU A 52 -37.50 -9.60 -14.67
N HIS A 53 -37.71 -9.70 -13.34
CA HIS A 53 -38.24 -8.61 -12.51
C HIS A 53 -37.27 -8.12 -11.41
N GLU A 54 -36.38 -8.95 -10.88
CA GLU A 54 -35.54 -8.59 -9.72
C GLU A 54 -34.02 -8.79 -9.94
N GLY A 55 -33.34 -7.74 -10.40
CA GLY A 55 -31.93 -7.46 -10.13
C GLY A 55 -30.84 -8.44 -10.63
N PRO A 56 -29.54 -8.11 -10.40
CA PRO A 56 -28.40 -8.88 -10.93
C PRO A 56 -28.17 -10.24 -10.26
N LEU A 57 -28.64 -10.41 -9.01
CA LEU A 57 -28.42 -11.61 -8.20
C LEU A 57 -29.26 -12.81 -8.68
N SER A 58 -30.50 -12.57 -9.09
CA SER A 58 -31.40 -13.61 -9.62
C SER A 58 -30.86 -14.24 -10.91
N GLN A 59 -30.23 -13.44 -11.78
CA GLN A 59 -29.58 -13.92 -13.00
C GLN A 59 -28.33 -14.78 -12.70
N ILE A 60 -27.63 -14.53 -11.59
CA ILE A 60 -26.51 -15.39 -11.15
C ILE A 60 -27.07 -16.74 -10.70
N MET A 61 -28.07 -16.72 -9.82
CA MET A 61 -28.70 -17.94 -9.32
C MET A 61 -29.25 -18.80 -10.45
N ALA A 62 -29.92 -18.20 -11.44
CA ALA A 62 -30.43 -18.91 -12.61
C ALA A 62 -29.32 -19.65 -13.39
N LYS A 63 -28.20 -18.98 -13.64
CA LYS A 63 -27.08 -19.55 -14.42
C LYS A 63 -26.22 -20.53 -13.63
N VAL A 64 -26.12 -20.37 -12.31
CA VAL A 64 -25.48 -21.34 -11.42
C VAL A 64 -26.31 -22.61 -11.37
N LEU A 65 -27.64 -22.48 -11.22
CA LEU A 65 -28.58 -23.59 -11.15
C LEU A 65 -28.72 -24.33 -12.50
N SER A 66 -28.58 -23.63 -13.63
CA SER A 66 -28.49 -24.28 -14.95
C SER A 66 -27.19 -25.06 -15.14
N GLY A 67 -26.23 -24.91 -14.23
CA GLY A 67 -25.00 -25.69 -14.19
C GLY A 67 -25.13 -27.08 -13.58
N THR A 68 -26.33 -27.44 -13.16
CA THR A 68 -26.62 -28.75 -12.58
C THR A 68 -26.33 -29.85 -13.60
N SER A 69 -25.47 -30.81 -13.23
CA SER A 69 -25.10 -31.89 -14.14
C SER A 69 -26.17 -32.98 -14.08
N ASN A 70 -26.82 -33.24 -15.22
CA ASN A 70 -27.79 -34.34 -15.34
C ASN A 70 -27.17 -35.70 -14.98
N VAL A 71 -25.85 -35.86 -15.19
CA VAL A 71 -25.10 -37.07 -14.85
C VAL A 71 -24.98 -37.25 -13.33
N LEU A 72 -24.68 -36.19 -12.58
CA LEU A 72 -24.59 -36.25 -11.12
C LEU A 72 -25.95 -36.52 -10.48
N PHE A 73 -27.03 -35.96 -11.06
CA PHE A 73 -28.39 -36.24 -10.60
C PHE A 73 -28.84 -37.67 -10.90
N LEU A 74 -28.46 -38.21 -12.06
CA LEU A 74 -28.68 -39.62 -12.38
C LEU A 74 -27.94 -40.51 -11.37
N LEU A 75 -26.67 -40.20 -11.09
CA LEU A 75 -25.89 -40.91 -10.07
C LEU A 75 -26.52 -40.79 -8.68
N ALA A 76 -26.96 -39.61 -8.25
CA ALA A 76 -27.66 -39.42 -6.98
C ALA A 76 -28.95 -40.24 -6.91
N SER A 77 -29.78 -40.23 -7.96
CA SER A 77 -31.02 -41.01 -8.01
C SER A 77 -30.77 -42.51 -7.96
N LEU A 78 -29.71 -42.98 -8.62
CA LEU A 78 -29.27 -44.37 -8.57
C LEU A 78 -28.80 -44.75 -7.16
N LEU A 79 -28.08 -43.84 -6.47
CA LEU A 79 -27.66 -44.03 -5.09
C LEU A 79 -28.85 -44.05 -4.11
N VAL A 80 -29.94 -43.30 -4.36
CA VAL A 80 -31.17 -43.40 -3.53
C VAL A 80 -31.78 -44.79 -3.72
N GLY A 81 -31.90 -45.25 -4.96
CA GLY A 81 -32.41 -46.60 -5.25
C GLY A 81 -31.57 -47.69 -4.58
N LEU A 82 -30.25 -47.59 -4.66
CA LEU A 82 -29.33 -48.53 -3.99
C LEU A 82 -29.48 -48.51 -2.46
N SER A 83 -29.79 -47.37 -1.85
CA SER A 83 -29.98 -47.28 -0.39
C SER A 83 -31.30 -47.90 0.10
N MET A 84 -32.24 -48.18 -0.81
CA MET A 84 -33.50 -48.88 -0.49
C MET A 84 -33.35 -50.41 -0.54
N LEU A 85 -32.21 -50.93 -1.02
CA LEU A 85 -31.88 -52.35 -0.90
C LEU A 85 -31.34 -52.63 0.49
N ASP A 86 -31.75 -53.76 1.06
CA ASP A 86 -31.11 -54.35 2.24
C ASP A 86 -29.70 -54.87 1.88
N LEU A 87 -28.76 -53.93 1.76
CA LEU A 87 -27.37 -54.22 1.47
C LEU A 87 -26.63 -54.64 2.75
N PRO A 88 -25.66 -55.56 2.67
CA PRO A 88 -24.76 -55.86 3.79
C PRO A 88 -24.10 -54.57 4.33
N GLU A 89 -23.90 -54.45 5.64
CA GLU A 89 -23.38 -53.24 6.30
C GLU A 89 -22.10 -52.66 5.66
N ARG A 90 -21.27 -53.52 5.07
CA ARG A 90 -20.05 -53.15 4.32
C ARG A 90 -20.32 -52.23 3.13
N TRP A 91 -21.47 -52.39 2.47
CA TRP A 91 -21.87 -51.60 1.30
C TRP A 91 -22.63 -50.33 1.70
N LEU A 92 -23.36 -50.34 2.81
CA LEU A 92 -24.11 -49.18 3.31
C LEU A 92 -23.18 -47.98 3.57
N SER A 93 -22.02 -48.22 4.20
CA SER A 93 -20.99 -47.19 4.43
C SER A 93 -20.39 -46.64 3.13
N ARG A 94 -20.23 -47.48 2.10
CA ARG A 94 -19.70 -47.05 0.79
C ARG A 94 -20.73 -46.21 0.03
N VAL A 95 -22.01 -46.59 0.08
CA VAL A 95 -23.11 -45.84 -0.54
C VAL A 95 -23.26 -44.47 0.10
N SER A 96 -23.15 -44.36 1.43
CA SER A 96 -23.21 -43.06 2.11
C SER A 96 -22.02 -42.14 1.78
N SER A 97 -20.81 -42.69 1.63
CA SER A 97 -19.67 -41.90 1.13
C SER A 97 -19.86 -41.42 -0.32
N LEU A 98 -20.44 -42.25 -1.18
CA LEU A 98 -20.72 -41.88 -2.58
C LEU A 98 -21.72 -40.72 -2.68
N TRP A 99 -22.72 -40.66 -1.79
CA TRP A 99 -23.63 -39.52 -1.68
C TRP A 99 -22.89 -38.20 -1.45
N PHE A 100 -21.97 -38.21 -0.49
CA PHE A 100 -21.17 -37.03 -0.19
C PHE A 100 -20.29 -36.62 -1.38
N VAL A 101 -19.69 -37.58 -2.07
CA VAL A 101 -18.87 -37.32 -3.28
C VAL A 101 -19.70 -36.65 -4.37
N VAL A 102 -20.90 -37.17 -4.67
CA VAL A 102 -21.79 -36.60 -5.67
C VAL A 102 -22.24 -35.19 -5.27
N ALA A 103 -22.56 -34.97 -4.00
CA ALA A 103 -22.94 -33.65 -3.48
C ALA A 103 -21.77 -32.65 -3.54
N ALA A 104 -20.57 -33.05 -3.12
CA ALA A 104 -19.37 -32.21 -3.15
C ALA A 104 -19.01 -31.79 -4.59
N LEU A 105 -19.09 -32.71 -5.55
CA LEU A 105 -18.89 -32.39 -6.98
C LEU A 105 -19.95 -31.42 -7.49
N GLN A 106 -21.23 -31.62 -7.13
CA GLN A 106 -22.31 -30.74 -7.59
C GLN A 106 -22.17 -29.32 -7.01
N ILE A 107 -21.81 -29.21 -5.73
CA ILE A 107 -21.50 -27.92 -5.07
C ILE A 107 -20.27 -27.28 -5.73
N GLY A 108 -19.20 -28.04 -5.99
CA GLY A 108 -18.01 -27.56 -6.67
C GLY A 108 -18.31 -27.01 -8.07
N LEU A 109 -19.15 -27.68 -8.84
CA LEU A 109 -19.58 -27.20 -10.16
C LEU A 109 -20.45 -25.94 -10.10
N TRP A 110 -21.30 -25.80 -9.08
CA TRP A 110 -22.07 -24.59 -8.84
C TRP A 110 -21.15 -23.43 -8.44
N ALA A 111 -20.25 -23.64 -7.49
CA ALA A 111 -19.27 -22.67 -7.05
C ALA A 111 -18.34 -22.22 -8.19
N ASN A 112 -17.84 -23.14 -9.03
CA ASN A 112 -17.00 -22.81 -10.18
C ASN A 112 -17.73 -21.89 -11.18
N ARG A 113 -19.01 -22.14 -11.44
CA ARG A 113 -19.82 -21.25 -12.28
C ARG A 113 -20.11 -19.92 -11.60
N ALA A 114 -20.36 -19.92 -10.29
CA ALA A 114 -20.55 -18.69 -9.52
C ALA A 114 -19.29 -17.81 -9.58
N ILE A 115 -18.09 -18.38 -9.43
CA ILE A 115 -16.80 -17.68 -9.60
C ILE A 115 -16.70 -17.10 -11.01
N GLY A 116 -16.94 -17.90 -12.05
CA GLY A 116 -16.86 -17.43 -13.44
C GLY A 116 -17.82 -16.27 -13.74
N LEU A 117 -19.06 -16.33 -13.23
CA LEU A 117 -20.08 -15.30 -13.43
C LEU A 117 -19.87 -14.06 -12.56
N GLY A 118 -19.38 -14.24 -11.33
CA GLY A 118 -19.08 -13.16 -10.40
C GLY A 118 -17.91 -12.33 -10.91
N LEU A 119 -16.80 -12.98 -11.24
CA LEU A 119 -15.61 -12.30 -11.76
C LEU A 119 -15.90 -11.65 -13.12
N SER A 120 -16.51 -12.36 -14.07
CA SER A 120 -16.83 -11.75 -15.39
C SER A 120 -17.70 -10.51 -15.28
N ARG A 121 -18.69 -10.48 -14.37
CA ARG A 121 -19.49 -9.27 -14.12
C ARG A 121 -18.71 -8.16 -13.42
N TYR A 122 -17.89 -8.50 -12.43
CA TYR A 122 -17.04 -7.54 -11.72
C TYR A 122 -16.11 -6.81 -12.70
N PHE A 123 -15.42 -7.57 -13.56
CA PHE A 123 -14.52 -7.01 -14.56
C PHE A 123 -15.25 -6.33 -15.72
N ALA A 124 -16.44 -6.82 -16.14
CA ALA A 124 -17.24 -6.13 -17.15
C ALA A 124 -17.75 -4.76 -16.68
N ARG A 125 -18.08 -4.61 -15.39
CA ARG A 125 -18.53 -3.33 -14.81
C ARG A 125 -17.41 -2.33 -14.56
N HIS A 126 -16.16 -2.79 -14.44
CA HIS A 126 -14.99 -1.95 -14.16
C HIS A 126 -14.01 -1.87 -15.36
N ARG A 127 -14.45 -2.22 -16.57
CA ARG A 127 -13.70 -1.95 -17.79
C ARG A 127 -13.75 -0.45 -18.08
N THR A 128 -12.71 0.26 -17.67
CA THR A 128 -12.37 1.58 -18.20
C THR A 128 -11.73 1.39 -19.58
N ASP A 129 -12.15 2.18 -20.57
CA ASP A 129 -11.93 2.03 -22.03
C ASP A 129 -10.47 2.02 -22.54
N GLY A 130 -9.45 1.81 -21.69
CA GLY A 130 -8.05 2.08 -22.05
C GLY A 130 -7.07 0.91 -22.11
N LEU A 131 -7.29 -0.22 -21.44
CA LEU A 131 -6.21 -1.21 -21.26
C LEU A 131 -6.68 -2.67 -21.28
N ASN A 132 -6.10 -3.47 -22.18
CA ASN A 132 -6.14 -4.94 -22.21
C ASN A 132 -5.60 -5.63 -20.91
N GLN A 133 -5.27 -4.87 -19.87
CA GLN A 133 -4.77 -5.38 -18.58
C GLN A 133 -5.89 -5.93 -17.68
N GLY A 134 -7.11 -5.40 -17.78
CA GLY A 134 -8.25 -5.85 -16.97
C GLY A 134 -8.61 -7.32 -17.18
N SER A 135 -8.37 -7.88 -18.39
CA SER A 135 -8.59 -9.30 -18.68
C SER A 135 -7.53 -10.22 -18.08
N ALA A 136 -6.28 -9.77 -17.96
CA ALA A 136 -5.20 -10.58 -17.40
C ALA A 136 -5.42 -10.81 -15.89
N LEU A 137 -5.70 -9.74 -15.13
CA LEU A 137 -6.03 -9.82 -13.70
C LEU A 137 -7.30 -10.65 -13.47
N ALA A 138 -8.31 -10.51 -14.33
CA ALA A 138 -9.52 -11.32 -14.28
C ALA A 138 -9.26 -12.81 -14.48
N THR A 139 -8.41 -13.13 -15.45
CA THR A 139 -8.09 -14.53 -15.78
C THR A 139 -7.24 -15.16 -14.67
N LEU A 140 -6.26 -14.44 -14.13
CA LEU A 140 -5.40 -14.93 -13.05
C LEU A 140 -6.17 -15.12 -11.74
N SER A 141 -7.02 -14.16 -11.36
CA SER A 141 -7.87 -14.29 -10.17
C SER A 141 -8.89 -15.43 -10.29
N ALA A 142 -9.50 -15.60 -11.47
CA ALA A 142 -10.41 -16.71 -11.72
C ALA A 142 -9.69 -18.06 -11.67
N TRP A 143 -8.49 -18.15 -12.22
CA TRP A 143 -7.69 -19.36 -12.16
C TRP A 143 -7.31 -19.71 -10.72
N GLY A 144 -6.79 -18.75 -9.94
CA GLY A 144 -6.43 -18.97 -8.53
C GLY A 144 -7.63 -19.40 -7.67
N ALA A 145 -8.78 -18.74 -7.83
CA ALA A 145 -10.00 -19.09 -7.12
C ALA A 145 -10.50 -20.50 -7.48
N ARG A 146 -10.37 -20.92 -8.75
CA ARG A 146 -10.72 -22.27 -9.19
C ARG A 146 -9.79 -23.32 -8.63
N VAL A 147 -8.48 -23.06 -8.59
CA VAL A 147 -7.51 -23.97 -7.99
C VAL A 147 -7.85 -24.18 -6.51
N LEU A 148 -8.05 -23.11 -5.75
CA LEU A 148 -8.43 -23.19 -4.33
C LEU A 148 -9.75 -23.97 -4.14
N LEU A 149 -10.78 -23.65 -4.93
CA LEU A 149 -12.07 -24.34 -4.86
C LEU A 149 -11.91 -25.85 -5.08
N TRP A 150 -11.23 -26.26 -6.15
CA TRP A 150 -11.07 -27.67 -6.47
C TRP A 150 -10.16 -28.40 -5.46
N SER A 151 -9.14 -27.74 -4.92
CA SER A 151 -8.36 -28.28 -3.81
C SER A 151 -9.24 -28.61 -2.60
N VAL A 152 -10.14 -27.71 -2.21
CA VAL A 152 -11.08 -27.94 -1.09
C VAL A 152 -12.06 -29.07 -1.40
N VAL A 153 -12.65 -29.09 -2.60
CA VAL A 153 -13.60 -30.15 -3.01
C VAL A 153 -12.93 -31.52 -3.01
N VAL A 154 -11.72 -31.63 -3.56
CA VAL A 154 -10.96 -32.90 -3.60
C VAL A 154 -10.60 -33.36 -2.19
N LEU A 155 -10.13 -32.46 -1.32
CA LEU A 155 -9.80 -32.82 0.07
C LEU A 155 -11.03 -33.26 0.87
N ALA A 156 -12.16 -32.58 0.70
CA ALA A 156 -13.42 -32.98 1.34
C ALA A 156 -13.82 -34.40 0.90
N MET A 157 -13.72 -34.70 -0.40
CA MET A 157 -14.00 -36.04 -0.92
C MET A 157 -13.05 -37.09 -0.35
N LEU A 158 -11.73 -36.83 -0.33
CA LEU A 158 -10.73 -37.74 0.22
C LEU A 158 -10.97 -38.02 1.72
N SER A 159 -11.29 -36.98 2.49
CA SER A 159 -11.61 -37.11 3.91
C SER A 159 -12.84 -37.99 4.15
N ASN A 160 -13.90 -37.82 3.33
CA ASN A 160 -15.09 -38.64 3.43
C ASN A 160 -14.87 -40.11 3.01
N LEU A 161 -13.90 -40.37 2.12
CA LEU A 161 -13.48 -41.72 1.74
C LEU A 161 -12.57 -42.40 2.80
N GLY A 162 -12.30 -41.73 3.93
CA GLY A 162 -11.46 -42.23 5.01
C GLY A 162 -9.95 -42.04 4.77
N VAL A 163 -9.55 -41.28 3.75
CA VAL A 163 -8.15 -40.93 3.53
C VAL A 163 -7.74 -39.85 4.54
N ASN A 164 -6.61 -40.05 5.22
CA ASN A 164 -6.07 -39.04 6.13
C ASN A 164 -5.56 -37.83 5.32
N ILE A 165 -6.32 -36.73 5.34
CA ILE A 165 -5.99 -35.50 4.62
C ILE A 165 -5.05 -34.57 5.39
N THR A 166 -4.66 -34.91 6.63
CA THR A 166 -3.86 -34.04 7.50
C THR A 166 -2.55 -33.63 6.83
N ALA A 167 -1.88 -34.56 6.15
CA ALA A 167 -0.65 -34.27 5.42
C ALA A 167 -0.87 -33.27 4.27
N PHE A 168 -1.95 -33.44 3.49
CA PHE A 168 -2.28 -32.53 2.39
C PHE A 168 -2.67 -31.13 2.89
N VAL A 169 -3.47 -31.07 3.95
CA VAL A 169 -3.85 -29.80 4.59
C VAL A 169 -2.62 -29.09 5.15
N ALA A 170 -1.70 -29.82 5.79
CA ALA A 170 -0.44 -29.27 6.28
C ALA A 170 0.42 -28.74 5.12
N SER A 171 0.56 -29.48 4.02
CA SER A 171 1.30 -29.01 2.84
C SER A 171 0.68 -27.78 2.18
N LEU A 172 -0.65 -27.71 2.07
CA LEU A 172 -1.34 -26.51 1.58
C LEU A 172 -1.16 -25.32 2.53
N GLY A 173 -1.13 -25.56 3.84
CA GLY A 173 -0.81 -24.53 4.84
C GLY A 173 0.58 -23.93 4.64
N VAL A 174 1.61 -24.79 4.52
CA VAL A 174 3.00 -24.35 4.24
C VAL A 174 3.11 -23.66 2.89
N GLY A 175 2.46 -24.19 1.85
CA GLY A 175 2.39 -23.54 0.53
C GLY A 175 1.69 -22.18 0.59
N GLY A 176 0.63 -22.05 1.39
CA GLY A 176 -0.08 -20.80 1.63
C GLY A 176 0.81 -19.74 2.29
N ILE A 177 1.64 -20.13 3.27
CA ILE A 177 2.62 -19.23 3.90
C ILE A 177 3.64 -18.74 2.86
N ALA A 178 4.16 -19.63 2.00
CA ALA A 178 5.09 -19.24 0.96
C ALA A 178 4.49 -18.21 -0.03
N VAL A 179 3.23 -18.40 -0.43
CA VAL A 179 2.50 -17.45 -1.27
C VAL A 179 2.26 -16.12 -0.53
N ALA A 180 1.89 -16.16 0.75
CA ALA A 180 1.68 -14.97 1.57
C ALA A 180 2.95 -14.13 1.69
N LEU A 181 4.10 -14.76 1.94
CA LEU A 181 5.41 -14.10 1.98
C LEU A 181 5.78 -13.49 0.62
N ALA A 182 5.51 -14.20 -0.48
CA ALA A 182 5.79 -13.69 -1.82
C ALA A 182 4.96 -12.43 -2.17
N VAL A 183 3.71 -12.36 -1.70
CA VAL A 183 2.78 -11.25 -1.99
C VAL A 183 2.87 -10.12 -0.95
N GLN A 184 3.50 -10.36 0.20
CA GLN A 184 3.59 -9.42 1.33
C GLN A 184 3.98 -7.99 0.91
N ASN A 185 5.02 -7.85 0.08
CA ASN A 185 5.50 -6.54 -0.37
C ASN A 185 4.47 -5.81 -1.26
N ILE A 186 3.73 -6.54 -2.09
CA ILE A 186 2.72 -5.97 -2.97
C ILE A 186 1.54 -5.44 -2.13
N LEU A 187 1.10 -6.22 -1.13
CA LEU A 187 0.05 -5.77 -0.22
C LEU A 187 0.51 -4.57 0.61
N GLY A 188 1.76 -4.55 1.05
CA GLY A 188 2.36 -3.40 1.74
C GLY A 188 2.29 -2.11 0.92
N ASP A 189 2.67 -2.16 -0.37
CA ASP A 189 2.58 -1.03 -1.28
C ASP A 189 1.13 -0.54 -1.47
N LEU A 190 0.18 -1.48 -1.59
CA LEU A 190 -1.25 -1.16 -1.71
C LEU A 190 -1.78 -0.48 -0.44
N PHE A 191 -1.46 -1.02 0.74
CA PHE A 191 -1.88 -0.41 2.01
C PHE A 191 -1.25 0.97 2.22
N ALA A 192 -0.01 1.19 1.78
CA ALA A 192 0.60 2.50 1.81
C ALA A 192 -0.18 3.50 0.95
N SER A 193 -0.53 3.14 -0.28
CA SER A 193 -1.34 4.01 -1.16
C SER A 193 -2.73 4.31 -0.58
N LEU A 194 -3.36 3.31 0.06
CA LEU A 194 -4.65 3.46 0.71
C LEU A 194 -4.56 4.40 1.92
N SER A 195 -3.52 4.27 2.75
CA SER A 195 -3.29 5.15 3.89
C SER A 195 -3.05 6.59 3.43
N ILE A 196 -2.31 6.83 2.34
CA ILE A 196 -2.18 8.19 1.77
C ILE A 196 -3.55 8.73 1.35
N ALA A 197 -4.39 7.90 0.70
CA ALA A 197 -5.70 8.32 0.22
C ALA A 197 -6.70 8.61 1.36
N VAL A 198 -6.64 7.82 2.44
CA VAL A 198 -7.57 7.90 3.59
C VAL A 198 -7.11 8.94 4.61
N ASP A 199 -5.86 8.85 5.07
CA ASP A 199 -5.33 9.68 6.15
C ASP A 199 -4.83 11.05 5.64
N LYS A 200 -4.53 11.15 4.34
CA LYS A 200 -4.06 12.36 3.64
C LYS A 200 -2.96 13.11 4.42
N PRO A 201 -1.82 12.48 4.71
CA PRO A 201 -0.67 13.15 5.33
C PRO A 201 -0.12 14.30 4.46
N PHE A 202 -0.35 14.21 3.16
CA PHE A 202 -0.08 15.25 2.16
C PHE A 202 -1.06 15.08 0.98
N GLU A 203 -1.26 16.16 0.24
CA GLU A 203 -2.08 16.18 -0.97
C GLU A 203 -1.27 16.63 -2.19
N ILE A 204 -1.84 16.43 -3.38
CA ILE A 204 -1.27 16.99 -4.62
C ILE A 204 -1.22 18.51 -4.48
N GLY A 205 -0.06 19.09 -4.79
CA GLY A 205 0.24 20.52 -4.62
C GLY A 205 0.94 20.87 -3.31
N ASP A 206 1.05 19.94 -2.36
CA ASP A 206 1.75 20.21 -1.10
C ASP A 206 3.27 20.23 -1.30
N PHE A 207 3.94 21.24 -0.72
CA PHE A 207 5.39 21.23 -0.59
C PHE A 207 5.78 20.38 0.63
N ILE A 208 6.54 19.32 0.40
CA ILE A 208 6.94 18.36 1.43
C ILE A 208 8.45 18.16 1.42
N VAL A 209 9.00 17.86 2.61
CA VAL A 209 10.39 17.46 2.80
C VAL A 209 10.42 16.06 3.43
N ILE A 210 11.16 15.15 2.80
CA ILE A 210 11.32 13.76 3.19
C ILE A 210 12.82 13.44 3.22
N GLY A 211 13.39 13.38 4.43
CA GLY A 211 14.84 13.23 4.58
C GLY A 211 15.59 14.38 3.87
N PRO A 212 16.51 14.10 2.93
CA PRO A 212 17.23 15.13 2.20
C PRO A 212 16.47 15.68 0.97
N LEU A 213 15.31 15.11 0.63
CA LEU A 213 14.56 15.46 -0.58
C LEU A 213 13.46 16.46 -0.25
N ALA A 214 13.33 17.50 -1.08
CA ALA A 214 12.35 18.56 -0.91
C ALA A 214 11.67 18.87 -2.25
N GLY A 215 10.34 19.03 -2.25
CA GLY A 215 9.63 19.35 -3.48
C GLY A 215 8.11 19.37 -3.33
N THR A 216 7.43 19.66 -4.43
CA THR A 216 5.97 19.74 -4.50
C THR A 216 5.39 18.44 -5.04
N VAL A 217 4.36 17.89 -4.38
CA VAL A 217 3.69 16.66 -4.84
C VAL A 217 2.92 16.93 -6.14
N GLU A 218 3.28 16.24 -7.22
CA GLU A 218 2.59 16.36 -8.52
C GLU A 218 1.52 15.29 -8.71
N HIS A 219 1.80 14.06 -8.29
CA HIS A 219 0.91 12.94 -8.52
C HIS A 219 1.11 11.82 -7.50
N VAL A 220 0.02 11.30 -6.94
CA VAL A 220 0.00 10.12 -6.08
C VAL A 220 -0.60 8.95 -6.86
N GLY A 221 0.22 7.96 -7.19
CA GLY A 221 -0.21 6.73 -7.86
C GLY A 221 -0.41 5.57 -6.89
N LEU A 222 -0.75 4.39 -7.43
CA LEU A 222 -1.03 3.18 -6.63
C LEU A 222 0.20 2.62 -5.92
N LYS A 223 1.39 2.74 -6.51
CA LYS A 223 2.66 2.26 -5.89
C LYS A 223 3.63 3.38 -5.57
N THR A 224 3.64 4.42 -6.40
CA THR A 224 4.63 5.50 -6.32
C THR A 224 3.97 6.86 -6.33
N THR A 225 4.66 7.82 -5.71
CA THR A 225 4.32 9.24 -5.76
C THR A 225 5.44 9.99 -6.47
N ARG A 226 5.03 11.01 -7.24
CA ARG A 226 5.93 11.87 -8.02
C ARG A 226 5.97 13.26 -7.40
N ILE A 227 7.17 13.74 -7.13
CA ILE A 227 7.46 15.00 -6.45
C ILE A 227 8.35 15.84 -7.37
N ARG A 228 7.99 17.10 -7.63
CA ARG A 228 8.85 18.06 -8.35
C ARG A 228 9.80 18.73 -7.36
N SER A 229 11.08 18.48 -7.51
CA SER A 229 12.12 19.16 -6.74
C SER A 229 12.21 20.64 -7.10
N LEU A 230 12.82 21.43 -6.21
CA LEU A 230 13.16 22.84 -6.49
C LEU A 230 14.14 22.99 -7.65
N GLY A 231 14.96 21.96 -7.92
CA GLY A 231 15.86 21.91 -9.10
C GLY A 231 15.15 21.62 -10.42
N GLY A 232 13.84 21.30 -10.38
CA GLY A 232 13.03 21.00 -11.55
C GLY A 232 12.99 19.52 -11.92
N GLU A 233 13.78 18.65 -11.30
CA GLU A 233 13.70 17.20 -11.50
C GLU A 233 12.44 16.58 -10.88
N GLN A 234 11.96 15.48 -11.48
CA GLN A 234 10.85 14.70 -10.93
C GLN A 234 11.41 13.53 -10.13
N ILE A 235 11.23 13.59 -8.82
CA ILE A 235 11.58 12.53 -7.88
C ILE A 235 10.42 11.52 -7.84
N VAL A 236 10.72 10.24 -8.07
CA VAL A 236 9.74 9.16 -7.99
C VAL A 236 10.08 8.27 -6.81
N MET A 237 9.16 8.19 -5.84
CA MET A 237 9.36 7.42 -4.61
C MET A 237 8.24 6.41 -4.39
N ALA A 238 8.57 5.23 -3.86
CA ALA A 238 7.57 4.24 -3.44
C ALA A 238 6.75 4.77 -2.27
N ASN A 239 5.43 4.57 -2.30
CA ASN A 239 4.49 5.03 -1.27
C ASN A 239 4.86 4.45 0.10
N ALA A 240 5.21 3.16 0.16
CA ALA A 240 5.63 2.49 1.39
C ALA A 240 6.86 3.17 2.03
N SER A 241 7.85 3.56 1.22
CA SER A 241 9.06 4.26 1.69
C SER A 241 8.79 5.68 2.18
N MET A 242 7.81 6.36 1.60
CA MET A 242 7.43 7.71 2.05
C MET A 242 6.77 7.65 3.42
N ILE A 243 5.78 6.77 3.61
CA ILE A 243 5.01 6.71 4.86
C ILE A 243 5.85 6.12 6.01
N SER A 244 6.84 5.28 5.69
CA SER A 244 7.81 4.81 6.69
C SER A 244 8.79 5.89 7.15
N SER A 245 8.82 7.05 6.50
CA SER A 245 9.73 8.16 6.79
C SER A 245 8.99 9.33 7.44
N THR A 246 9.72 10.17 8.19
CA THR A 246 9.15 11.43 8.70
C THR A 246 8.93 12.42 7.55
N ILE A 247 7.69 12.87 7.39
CA ILE A 247 7.29 13.83 6.35
C ILE A 247 7.06 15.19 7.02
N GLN A 248 7.78 16.21 6.55
CA GLN A 248 7.51 17.59 6.93
C GLN A 248 6.64 18.23 5.84
N ASN A 249 5.36 18.44 6.14
CA ASN A 249 4.42 19.07 5.21
C ASN A 249 4.29 20.57 5.51
N TYR A 250 4.67 21.40 4.53
CA TYR A 250 4.66 22.85 4.67
C TYR A 250 3.34 23.51 4.22
N LYS A 251 2.38 22.77 3.63
CA LYS A 251 1.07 23.32 3.24
C LYS A 251 0.28 23.85 4.44
N ARG A 252 0.45 23.22 5.61
CA ARG A 252 -0.24 23.60 6.86
C ARG A 252 0.53 24.60 7.72
N LEU A 253 1.65 25.10 7.22
CA LEU A 253 2.38 26.16 7.89
C LEU A 253 1.50 27.42 7.87
N GLN A 254 1.25 28.03 9.03
CA GLN A 254 0.51 29.29 9.13
C GLN A 254 1.47 30.47 9.36
N GLU A 255 2.44 30.26 10.23
CA GLU A 255 3.48 31.22 10.55
C GLU A 255 4.85 30.54 10.43
N ARG A 256 5.88 31.29 10.00
CA ARG A 256 7.27 30.81 9.91
C ARG A 256 8.08 31.29 11.10
N ARG A 257 8.54 30.36 11.94
CA ARG A 257 9.53 30.65 12.97
C ARG A 257 10.92 30.69 12.34
N ILE A 258 11.56 31.86 12.39
CA ILE A 258 12.90 32.10 11.86
C ILE A 258 13.86 32.18 13.03
N VAL A 259 14.96 31.42 12.93
CA VAL A 259 16.12 31.57 13.81
C VAL A 259 17.25 32.08 12.94
N PHE A 260 17.81 33.24 13.27
CA PHE A 260 18.99 33.73 12.60
C PHE A 260 20.03 34.17 13.63
N GLU A 261 21.29 34.05 13.22
CA GLU A 261 22.44 34.30 14.06
C GLU A 261 23.29 35.38 13.41
N PHE A 262 23.88 36.25 14.23
CA PHE A 262 24.87 37.22 13.79
C PHE A 262 25.95 37.42 14.84
N GLY A 263 27.13 37.85 14.40
CA GLY A 263 28.27 38.08 15.26
C GLY A 263 28.70 39.55 15.28
N LEU A 264 28.98 40.10 16.45
CA LEU A 264 29.65 41.39 16.59
C LEU A 264 31.13 41.20 16.93
N SER A 265 32.00 42.11 16.49
CA SER A 265 33.44 42.05 16.79
C SER A 265 33.69 42.14 18.30
N TYR A 266 34.75 41.49 18.78
CA TYR A 266 35.25 41.65 20.15
C TYR A 266 35.68 43.10 20.48
N ASP A 267 36.00 43.89 19.47
CA ASP A 267 36.31 45.32 19.61
C ASP A 267 35.04 46.18 19.84
N THR A 268 33.85 45.58 19.78
CA THR A 268 32.59 46.29 19.97
C THR A 268 32.47 46.75 21.42
N PRO A 269 32.21 48.05 21.69
CA PRO A 269 32.06 48.54 23.05
C PRO A 269 30.96 47.79 23.82
N THR A 270 31.20 47.46 25.09
CA THR A 270 30.24 46.70 25.92
C THR A 270 28.84 47.33 25.95
N GLU A 271 28.76 48.66 25.94
CA GLU A 271 27.48 49.38 25.90
C GLU A 271 26.72 49.19 24.57
N ALA A 272 27.44 49.03 23.46
CA ALA A 272 26.85 48.68 22.17
C ALA A 272 26.37 47.22 22.15
N VAL A 273 27.14 46.30 22.75
CA VAL A 273 26.75 44.88 22.92
C VAL A 273 25.45 44.77 23.73
N LYS A 274 25.32 45.50 24.84
CA LYS A 274 24.09 45.52 25.66
C LYS A 274 22.86 46.06 24.91
N LYS A 275 23.06 46.99 23.96
CA LYS A 275 21.98 47.57 23.14
C LYS A 275 21.55 46.69 21.97
N ALA A 276 22.34 45.67 21.61
CA ALA A 276 22.10 44.85 20.44
C ALA A 276 20.72 44.16 20.44
N PRO A 277 20.23 43.53 21.54
CA PRO A 277 18.90 42.92 21.56
C PRO A 277 17.77 43.91 21.27
N ALA A 278 17.82 45.11 21.84
CA ALA A 278 16.81 46.15 21.63
C ALA A 278 16.81 46.67 20.18
N ILE A 279 17.99 46.80 19.56
CA ILE A 279 18.11 47.16 18.14
C ILE A 279 17.48 46.10 17.24
N VAL A 280 17.68 44.82 17.56
CA VAL A 280 17.09 43.71 16.82
C VAL A 280 15.57 43.69 16.98
N GLU A 281 15.08 43.87 18.21
CA GLU A 281 13.65 43.97 18.49
C GLU A 281 13.00 45.11 17.69
N ASP A 282 13.61 46.31 17.68
CA ASP A 282 13.15 47.46 16.90
C ASP A 282 13.14 47.17 15.39
N ALA A 283 14.17 46.48 14.88
CA ALA A 283 14.27 46.15 13.46
C ALA A 283 13.19 45.16 13.03
N ILE A 284 12.85 44.19 13.88
CA ILE A 284 11.81 43.20 13.64
C ILE A 284 10.43 43.82 13.77
N LYS A 285 10.16 44.61 14.83
CA LYS A 285 8.87 45.29 15.03
C LYS A 285 8.53 46.30 13.95
N ALA A 286 9.52 46.77 13.21
CA ALA A 286 9.30 47.64 12.05
C ALA A 286 8.71 46.91 10.84
N GLN A 287 8.76 45.58 10.81
CA GLN A 287 8.17 44.76 9.74
C GLN A 287 6.76 44.34 10.14
N GLU A 288 5.75 44.80 9.40
CA GLU A 288 4.33 44.59 9.74
C GLU A 288 3.95 43.11 9.88
N GLN A 289 4.53 42.26 9.04
CA GLN A 289 4.28 40.82 9.00
C GLN A 289 5.21 40.01 9.92
N ALA A 290 6.01 40.65 10.77
CA ALA A 290 6.91 39.98 11.72
C ALA A 290 6.49 40.20 13.17
N ARG A 291 6.63 39.14 13.99
CA ARG A 291 6.45 39.17 15.44
C ARG A 291 7.78 38.81 16.10
N PHE A 292 8.31 39.73 16.89
CA PHE A 292 9.49 39.48 17.72
C PHE A 292 9.20 38.40 18.77
N ASP A 293 10.16 37.49 18.98
CA ASP A 293 10.13 36.48 20.03
C ASP A 293 11.29 36.70 21.02
N ARG A 294 12.54 36.62 20.54
CA ARG A 294 13.72 36.87 21.39
C ARG A 294 14.96 37.33 20.62
N ALA A 295 15.85 38.02 21.31
CA ALA A 295 17.21 38.31 20.87
C ALA A 295 18.16 38.27 22.07
N HIS A 296 19.22 37.46 22.02
CA HIS A 296 20.15 37.32 23.14
C HIS A 296 21.59 37.16 22.65
N LEU A 297 22.54 37.66 23.45
CA LEU A 297 23.94 37.24 23.35
C LEU A 297 24.00 35.77 23.79
N ARG A 298 24.15 34.86 22.82
CA ARG A 298 24.18 33.41 23.03
C ARG A 298 25.49 32.96 23.66
N GLY A 299 26.61 33.58 23.28
CA GLY A 299 27.92 33.22 23.79
C GLY A 299 29.08 33.97 23.15
N PHE A 300 30.28 33.53 23.50
CA PHE A 300 31.56 34.04 23.00
C PHE A 300 32.13 33.03 22.01
N GLY A 301 32.01 33.33 20.72
CA GLY A 301 32.49 32.51 19.62
C GLY A 301 33.98 32.68 19.37
N LYS A 302 34.58 31.86 18.50
CA LYS A 302 36.02 31.95 18.18
C LYS A 302 36.41 33.31 17.58
N GLU A 303 35.51 33.92 16.83
CA GLU A 303 35.78 35.14 16.05
C GLU A 303 34.78 36.27 16.34
N ALA A 304 33.76 36.03 17.17
CA ALA A 304 32.66 36.96 17.39
C ALA A 304 31.99 36.85 18.77
N LEU A 305 31.33 37.92 19.21
CA LEU A 305 30.24 37.87 20.18
C LEU A 305 28.97 37.40 19.47
N GLU A 306 28.49 36.20 19.77
CA GLU A 306 27.44 35.51 19.01
C GLU A 306 26.06 35.84 19.54
N PHE A 307 25.19 36.35 18.69
CA PHE A 307 23.78 36.64 19.00
C PHE A 307 22.87 35.65 18.28
N GLU A 308 21.87 35.14 19.00
CA GLU A 308 20.77 34.36 18.44
C GLU A 308 19.48 35.17 18.54
N CYS A 309 18.78 35.27 17.41
CA CYS A 309 17.53 36.00 17.31
C CYS A 309 16.44 35.12 16.71
N VAL A 310 15.25 35.21 17.28
CA VAL A 310 14.06 34.47 16.85
C VAL A 310 12.94 35.45 16.62
N TYR A 311 12.28 35.29 15.47
CA TYR A 311 11.05 35.99 15.16
C TYR A 311 10.14 35.10 14.33
N ILE A 312 8.88 35.50 14.23
CA ILE A 312 7.84 34.76 13.55
C ILE A 312 7.29 35.62 12.42
N VAL A 313 7.33 35.12 11.18
CA VAL A 313 6.65 35.73 10.04
C VAL A 313 5.22 35.20 10.00
N ARG A 314 4.23 36.10 9.96
CA ARG A 314 2.78 35.78 10.00
C ARG A 314 2.22 35.30 8.65
N ASP A 315 3.07 34.71 7.83
CA ASP A 315 2.73 34.23 6.50
C ASP A 315 3.60 32.99 6.15
N PRO A 316 3.04 31.99 5.46
CA PRO A 316 3.79 30.80 5.06
C PRO A 316 4.63 30.96 3.79
N GLY A 317 4.53 32.08 3.08
CA GLY A 317 5.29 32.38 1.88
C GLY A 317 6.79 32.49 2.14
N TYR A 318 7.57 31.68 1.43
CA TYR A 318 9.03 31.69 1.59
C TYR A 318 9.67 32.98 1.06
N ASN A 319 9.19 33.49 -0.07
CA ASN A 319 9.72 34.73 -0.67
C ASN A 319 9.46 35.94 0.24
N LEU A 320 8.26 36.06 0.81
CA LEU A 320 7.94 37.12 1.75
C LEU A 320 8.84 37.06 3.00
N TYR A 321 9.11 35.87 3.53
CA TYR A 321 10.11 35.70 4.58
C TYR A 321 11.48 36.25 4.16
N MET A 322 11.96 35.94 2.95
CA MET A 322 13.26 36.41 2.46
C MET A 322 13.31 37.93 2.34
N ASP A 323 12.25 38.57 1.86
CA ASP A 323 12.14 40.02 1.77
C ASP A 323 12.19 40.69 3.16
N ILE A 324 11.46 40.11 4.14
CA ILE A 324 11.46 40.56 5.54
C ILE A 324 12.84 40.40 6.16
N GLN A 325 13.49 39.25 5.98
CA GLN A 325 14.84 39.00 6.49
C GLN A 325 15.84 40.00 5.91
N GLN A 326 15.74 40.31 4.62
CA GLN A 326 16.59 41.31 3.97
C GLN A 326 16.37 42.71 4.56
N ALA A 327 15.12 43.12 4.76
CA ALA A 327 14.80 44.41 5.37
C ALA A 327 15.31 44.52 6.82
N ILE A 328 15.19 43.44 7.61
CA ILE A 328 15.77 43.35 8.95
C ILE A 328 17.30 43.51 8.86
N ASN A 329 17.97 42.73 8.01
CA ASN A 329 19.42 42.75 7.87
C ASN A 329 19.95 44.15 7.51
N PHE A 330 19.32 44.87 6.57
CA PHE A 330 19.72 46.23 6.23
C PHE A 330 19.55 47.21 7.39
N ARG A 331 18.45 47.08 8.14
CA ARG A 331 18.21 47.93 9.32
C ARG A 331 19.21 47.64 10.44
N LEU A 332 19.62 46.38 10.62
CA LEU A 332 20.69 46.02 11.55
C LEU A 332 22.02 46.64 11.11
N LEU A 333 22.39 46.53 9.82
CA LEU A 333 23.60 47.15 9.27
C LEU A 333 23.65 48.66 9.56
N GLU A 334 22.56 49.37 9.30
CA GLU A 334 22.46 50.80 9.56
C GLU A 334 22.59 51.11 11.06
N ARG A 335 21.78 50.46 11.91
CA ARG A 335 21.70 50.77 13.35
C ARG A 335 22.96 50.40 14.13
N PHE A 336 23.62 49.29 13.78
CA PHE A 336 24.89 48.92 14.42
C PHE A 336 26.02 49.86 14.03
N SER A 337 26.06 50.34 12.78
CA SER A 337 27.06 51.32 12.34
C SER A 337 26.99 52.64 13.12
N GLN A 338 25.78 53.10 13.45
CA GLN A 338 25.55 54.35 14.20
C GLN A 338 26.06 54.30 15.64
N ILE A 339 26.12 53.11 16.25
CA ILE A 339 26.60 52.92 17.63
C ILE A 339 28.05 52.41 17.70
N GLY A 340 28.77 52.43 16.58
CA GLY A 340 30.15 51.97 16.49
C GLY A 340 30.34 50.46 16.63
N ALA A 341 29.27 49.68 16.53
CA ALA A 341 29.34 48.23 16.51
C ALA A 341 29.65 47.75 15.09
N LYS A 342 30.62 46.83 14.98
CA LYS A 342 30.99 46.22 13.70
C LYS A 342 30.61 44.75 13.74
N PHE A 343 30.07 44.24 12.64
CA PHE A 343 29.91 42.81 12.46
C PHE A 343 31.29 42.14 12.45
N ALA A 344 31.35 40.95 13.06
CA ALA A 344 32.58 40.19 13.10
C ALA A 344 32.99 39.76 11.70
N VAL A 345 34.30 39.85 11.43
CA VAL A 345 34.94 39.28 10.26
C VAL A 345 35.95 38.24 10.75
N PRO A 346 36.29 37.21 9.96
CA PRO A 346 37.30 36.24 10.37
C PRO A 346 38.66 36.92 10.58
N VAL A 347 39.15 36.96 11.83
CA VAL A 347 40.47 37.52 12.16
C VAL A 347 41.40 36.39 12.58
N ARG A 348 42.59 36.32 11.98
CA ARG A 348 43.65 35.38 12.38
C ARG A 348 44.80 36.13 13.04
N ALA A 349 45.13 35.74 14.26
CA ALA A 349 46.37 36.17 14.90
C ALA A 349 47.55 35.37 14.33
N ILE A 350 48.43 36.04 13.57
CA ILE A 350 49.65 35.44 13.04
C ILE A 350 50.81 35.85 13.96
N LYS A 351 51.40 34.87 14.65
CA LYS A 351 52.67 35.08 15.36
C LYS A 351 53.82 34.92 14.37
N VAL A 352 54.44 36.03 13.99
CA VAL A 352 55.65 36.04 13.15
C VAL A 352 56.88 35.81 14.04
N THR A 353 57.52 34.65 13.92
CA THR A 353 58.66 34.24 14.78
C THR A 353 59.98 34.94 14.41
N ALA A 354 60.15 35.32 13.14
CA ALA A 354 61.26 36.13 12.66
C ALA A 354 60.80 36.93 11.44
N LEU A 355 61.12 38.22 11.40
CA LEU A 355 61.03 39.00 10.16
C LEU A 355 62.18 38.55 9.25
N PRO A 356 61.98 38.40 7.93
CA PRO A 356 63.10 38.19 7.03
C PRO A 356 64.09 39.36 7.22
N GLU A 357 65.37 39.04 7.48
CA GLU A 357 66.43 40.04 7.49
C GLU A 357 66.35 40.81 6.18
N ALA A 358 66.36 42.14 6.26
CA ALA A 358 66.40 43.01 5.10
C ALA A 358 67.70 42.71 4.33
N ALA A 359 67.63 41.80 3.38
CA ALA A 359 68.76 41.41 2.54
C ALA A 359 69.17 42.62 1.69
N GLY A 360 70.22 43.31 2.13
CA GLY A 360 71.15 44.08 1.31
C GLY A 360 70.60 45.29 0.56
N LEU A 361 70.41 46.42 1.25
CA LEU A 361 70.43 47.75 0.60
C LEU A 361 71.57 48.66 1.10
N HIS A 362 72.58 48.10 1.76
CA HIS A 362 73.81 48.82 2.12
C HIS A 362 75.03 47.97 1.77
N GLY A 363 75.56 48.12 0.55
CA GLY A 363 76.78 47.42 0.15
C GLY A 363 77.15 47.40 -1.33
N GLN A 364 76.76 48.40 -2.14
CA GLN A 364 77.30 48.59 -3.49
C GLN A 364 77.46 50.07 -3.82
N ALA A 365 78.30 50.77 -3.06
CA ALA A 365 78.76 52.11 -3.44
C ALA A 365 80.08 52.44 -2.75
N ARG A 366 81.13 51.64 -3.00
CA ARG A 366 82.53 52.06 -2.88
C ARG A 366 83.44 50.99 -3.48
N GLU A 367 84.39 51.48 -4.27
CA GLU A 367 85.54 50.77 -4.85
C GLU A 367 85.33 50.06 -6.19
N GLY A 368 85.38 50.87 -7.25
CA GLY A 368 85.50 50.42 -8.63
C GLY A 368 85.77 51.55 -9.62
N LEU A 369 86.68 52.49 -9.32
CA LEU A 369 87.21 53.42 -10.31
C LEU A 369 88.65 53.83 -9.97
N SER A 370 89.59 53.01 -10.44
CA SER A 370 90.97 53.41 -10.71
C SER A 370 91.32 52.91 -12.10
N ILE A 371 91.21 53.78 -13.10
CA ILE A 371 92.03 53.69 -14.31
C ILE A 371 92.58 55.09 -14.58
N ARG A 372 93.90 55.08 -14.78
CA ARG A 372 94.86 56.16 -15.01
C ARG A 372 94.42 57.19 -16.05
N GLY A 373 94.92 58.41 -15.86
CA GLY A 373 94.82 59.48 -16.84
C GLY A 373 95.69 59.30 -18.07
N ALA A 374 95.26 59.98 -19.14
CA ALA A 374 96.04 60.74 -20.10
C ALA A 374 95.11 61.85 -20.64
#